data_AF-A0A9W9TI76-F1
#
_entry.id   AF-A0A9W9TI76-F1
#
_cell.length_a   1.000
_cell.length_b   1.000
_cell.length_c   1.000
_cell.angle_alpha   90.00
_cell.angle_beta   90.00
_cell.angle_gamma   90.00
#
_symmetry.space_group_name_H-M   'P 1'
#
loop_
_entity.id
_entity.type
_entity.pdbx_description
1 polymer ?
#
loop_
_entity_poly.entity_id
_entity_poly.type
_entity_poly.pdbx_seq_one_letter_code
_entity_poly.pdbx_strand_id
1 'polypeptide(L)'
;MSFFGSSSSTPSSSAEVKAAIIQQLQQEQAITNARALVDRINENCFEACIQTPGSSTSSAENTCLSNCMNKYISMWNTTHRTYVKRMSNEQKTNAALAGSGSGL
;
A
#
# COMPACT_ATOMS: atom_id res chain seq x y z
N MET A 1 -1.57 48.88 -0.69
CA MET A 1 -1.18 49.33 -2.04
C MET A 1 -1.09 48.10 -2.94
N SER A 2 -2.03 48.05 -3.90
CA SER A 2 -2.08 47.31 -5.17
C SER A 2 -1.45 45.93 -5.30
N PHE A 3 -2.28 44.88 -5.43
CA PHE A 3 -2.11 43.85 -6.46
C PHE A 3 -3.50 43.30 -6.85
N PHE A 4 -4.28 44.12 -7.55
CA PHE A 4 -5.40 43.67 -8.36
C PHE A 4 -4.83 43.25 -9.72
N GLY A 5 -4.74 41.95 -9.97
CA GLY A 5 -4.32 41.36 -11.24
C GLY A 5 -5.37 40.39 -11.73
N SER A 6 -6.35 40.91 -12.48
CA SER A 6 -7.31 40.09 -13.22
C SER A 6 -6.67 39.61 -14.52
N SER A 7 -6.56 38.30 -14.74
CA SER A 7 -6.80 37.68 -16.05
C SER A 7 -6.81 36.15 -15.96
N SER A 8 -7.81 35.57 -16.64
CA SER A 8 -8.03 34.16 -16.96
C SER A 8 -8.14 33.18 -15.79
N SER A 9 -9.40 32.94 -15.42
CA SER A 9 -9.91 31.62 -15.03
C SER A 9 -9.08 30.45 -15.58
N THR A 10 -8.25 29.84 -14.75
CA THR A 10 -8.06 28.40 -14.84
C THR A 10 -9.30 27.77 -14.19
N PRO A 11 -10.20 27.13 -14.94
CA PRO A 11 -10.96 26.08 -14.30
C PRO A 11 -9.92 24.97 -14.09
N SER A 12 -9.17 25.01 -12.96
CA SER A 12 -8.68 23.76 -12.41
C SER A 12 -9.96 23.00 -12.12
N SER A 13 -10.35 22.16 -13.06
CA SER A 13 -11.60 21.44 -13.00
C SER A 13 -11.63 20.76 -11.63
N SER A 14 -12.79 20.72 -10.98
CA SER A 14 -12.92 19.96 -9.73
C SER A 14 -12.39 18.53 -9.87
N ALA A 15 -12.37 18.00 -11.11
CA ALA A 15 -11.70 16.77 -11.51
C ALA A 15 -10.17 16.78 -11.36
N GLU A 16 -9.45 17.84 -11.77
CA GLU A 16 -8.00 17.96 -11.60
C GLU A 16 -7.59 18.11 -10.14
N VAL A 17 -8.33 18.91 -9.36
CA VAL A 17 -8.10 19.04 -7.91
C VAL A 17 -8.34 17.70 -7.22
N LYS A 18 -9.44 17.00 -7.57
CA LYS A 18 -9.74 15.66 -7.04
C LYS A 18 -8.67 14.64 -7.43
N ALA A 19 -8.16 14.68 -8.66
CA ALA A 19 -7.09 13.79 -9.11
C ALA A 19 -5.79 14.00 -8.31
N ALA A 20 -5.40 15.27 -8.08
CA ALA A 20 -4.23 15.59 -7.26
C ALA A 20 -4.36 15.11 -5.82
N ILE A 21 -5.53 15.30 -5.19
CA ILE A 21 -5.81 14.81 -3.82
C ILE A 21 -5.79 13.28 -3.78
N ILE A 22 -6.41 12.60 -4.75
CA ILE A 22 -6.39 11.13 -4.82
C ILE A 22 -4.95 10.61 -4.94
N GLN A 23 -4.13 11.25 -5.77
CA GLN A 23 -2.73 10.86 -5.95
C GLN A 23 -1.93 11.01 -4.65
N GLN A 24 -2.12 12.12 -3.93
CA GLN A 24 -1.49 12.32 -2.62
C GLN A 24 -1.93 11.24 -1.62
N LEU A 25 -3.24 10.98 -1.53
CA LEU A 25 -3.78 9.95 -0.64
C LEU A 25 -3.23 8.55 -0.96
N GLN A 26 -3.09 8.21 -2.24
CA GLN A 26 -2.50 6.94 -2.66
C GLN A 26 -1.05 6.80 -2.19
N GLN A 27 -0.27 7.88 -2.27
CA GLN A 27 1.11 7.87 -1.83
C GLN A 27 1.23 7.72 -0.30
N GLU A 28 0.40 8.44 0.46
CA GLU A 28 0.32 8.30 1.92
C GLU A 28 -0.11 6.88 2.34
N GLN A 29 -1.06 6.29 1.60
CA GLN A 29 -1.49 4.91 1.83
C GLN A 29 -0.36 3.91 1.58
N ALA A 30 0.42 4.10 0.50
CA ALA A 30 1.54 3.23 0.19
C ALA A 30 2.59 3.22 1.32
N ILE A 31 2.89 4.40 1.88
CA ILE A 31 3.82 4.53 3.02
C ILE A 31 3.25 3.81 4.25
N THR A 32 1.98 4.01 4.56
CA THR A 32 1.32 3.38 5.72
C THR A 32 1.30 1.86 5.60
N ASN A 33 1.01 1.33 4.41
CA ASN A 33 1.05 -0.10 4.14
C ASN A 33 2.46 -0.67 4.26
N ALA A 34 3.49 0.06 3.81
CA ALA A 34 4.88 -0.36 3.93
C ALA A 34 5.33 -0.42 5.40
N ARG A 35 4.92 0.54 6.23
CA ARG A 35 5.19 0.51 7.68
C ARG A 35 4.56 -0.71 8.33
N ALA A 36 3.28 -0.97 8.06
CA ALA A 36 2.60 -2.14 8.58
C ALA A 36 3.27 -3.45 8.16
N LEU A 37 3.78 -3.53 6.92
CA LEU A 37 4.55 -4.70 6.47
C LEU A 37 5.83 -4.89 7.28
N VAL A 38 6.58 -3.80 7.52
CA VAL A 38 7.81 -3.84 8.33
C VAL A 38 7.51 -4.28 9.76
N ASP A 39 6.44 -3.76 10.36
CA ASP A 39 6.03 -4.16 11.72
C ASP A 39 5.73 -5.67 11.79
N ARG A 40 5.02 -6.22 10.79
CA ARG A 40 4.76 -7.66 10.72
C ARG A 40 6.01 -8.48 10.48
N ILE A 41 6.94 -8.01 9.66
CA ILE A 41 8.24 -8.65 9.47
C ILE A 41 8.99 -8.70 10.79
N ASN A 42 9.01 -7.60 11.54
CA ASN A 42 9.70 -7.52 12.82
C ASN A 42 9.12 -8.53 13.82
N GLU A 43 7.79 -8.57 13.98
CA GLU A 43 7.11 -9.53 14.87
C GLU A 43 7.41 -10.98 14.47
N ASN A 44 7.10 -11.35 13.22
CA ASN A 44 7.22 -12.74 12.76
C ASN A 44 8.66 -13.23 12.72
N CYS A 45 9.60 -12.39 12.27
CA CYS A 45 11.00 -12.81 12.18
C CYS A 45 11.68 -12.84 13.54
N PHE A 46 11.29 -11.98 14.48
CA PHE A 46 11.79 -12.06 15.84
C PHE A 46 11.33 -13.35 16.52
N GLU A 47 10.02 -13.66 16.46
CA GLU A 47 9.46 -14.89 17.03
C GLU A 47 10.10 -16.16 16.42
N ALA A 48 10.33 -16.17 15.10
CA ALA A 48 10.91 -17.31 14.42
C ALA A 48 12.41 -17.48 14.71
N CYS A 49 13.17 -16.38 14.78
CA CYS A 49 14.64 -16.45 14.80
C CYS A 49 15.26 -16.27 16.18
N ILE A 50 14.64 -15.52 17.09
CA ILE A 50 15.21 -15.20 18.41
C ILE A 50 14.60 -16.13 19.47
N GLN A 51 15.14 -17.35 19.56
CA GLN A 51 14.63 -18.39 20.48
C GLN A 51 15.09 -18.19 21.93
N THR A 52 16.24 -17.53 22.12
CA THR A 52 16.81 -17.24 23.44
C THR A 52 17.20 -15.77 23.49
N PRO A 53 16.29 -14.87 23.91
CA PRO A 53 16.57 -13.45 23.94
C PRO A 53 17.71 -13.15 24.92
N GLY A 54 18.76 -12.52 24.40
CA GLY A 54 19.95 -12.09 25.16
C GLY A 54 20.28 -10.62 24.87
N SER A 55 21.37 -10.13 25.48
CA SER A 55 21.87 -8.77 25.23
C SER A 55 22.51 -8.59 23.85
N SER A 56 22.76 -9.69 23.13
CA SER A 56 23.30 -9.70 21.78
C SER A 56 22.65 -10.79 20.95
N THR A 57 22.58 -10.55 19.64
CA THR A 57 22.20 -11.54 18.63
C THR A 57 23.42 -12.33 18.18
N SER A 58 23.30 -13.65 18.11
CA SER A 58 24.32 -14.52 17.53
C SER A 58 24.42 -14.38 16.00
N SER A 59 25.51 -14.88 15.41
CA SER A 59 25.66 -14.93 13.95
C SER A 59 24.57 -15.76 13.26
N ALA A 60 24.14 -16.85 13.92
CA ALA A 60 23.06 -17.71 13.42
C ALA A 60 21.71 -16.98 13.41
N GLU A 61 21.40 -16.21 14.47
CA GLU A 61 20.19 -15.39 14.55
C GLU A 61 20.17 -14.29 13.49
N ASN A 62 21.30 -13.60 13.26
CA ASN A 62 21.41 -12.59 12.20
C ASN A 62 21.20 -13.19 10.81
N THR A 63 21.75 -14.38 10.57
CA THR A 63 21.53 -15.11 9.32
C THR A 63 20.06 -15.54 9.16
N CYS A 64 19.44 -16.01 10.25
CA CYS A 64 18.02 -16.35 10.26
C CYS A 64 17.15 -15.12 9.95
N LEU A 65 17.38 -13.98 10.61
CA LEU A 65 16.65 -12.74 10.39
C LEU A 65 16.73 -12.29 8.93
N SER A 66 17.93 -12.27 8.36
CA SER A 66 18.14 -11.90 6.95
C SER A 66 17.35 -12.82 6.00
N ASN A 67 17.38 -14.12 6.24
CA ASN A 67 16.64 -15.09 5.46
C ASN A 67 15.13 -14.98 5.66
N CYS A 68 14.68 -14.73 6.89
CA CYS A 68 13.28 -14.57 7.23
C CYS A 68 12.69 -13.36 6.52
N MET A 69 13.35 -12.20 6.60
CA MET A 69 12.91 -10.97 5.93
C MET A 69 12.76 -11.18 4.42
N ASN A 70 13.78 -11.77 3.77
CA ASN A 70 13.74 -12.07 2.33
C ASN A 70 12.59 -13.00 1.95
N LYS A 71 12.39 -14.08 2.73
CA LYS A 71 11.29 -15.04 2.50
C LYS A 71 9.92 -14.39 2.73
N TYR A 72 9.77 -13.60 3.79
CA TYR A 72 8.52 -12.94 4.13
C TYR A 72 8.11 -11.93 3.05
N ILE A 73 9.05 -11.10 2.58
CA ILE A 73 8.79 -10.15 1.49
C ILE A 73 8.40 -10.88 0.20
N SER A 74 9.09 -11.98 -0.14
CA SER A 74 8.75 -12.80 -1.32
C SER A 74 7.34 -13.40 -1.24
N MET A 75 7.00 -13.96 -0.08
CA MET A 75 5.67 -14.48 0.22
C MET A 75 4.60 -13.38 0.13
N TRP A 76 4.85 -12.24 0.78
CA TRP A 76 3.93 -11.11 0.78
C TRP A 76 3.68 -10.60 -0.64
N ASN A 77 4.73 -10.41 -1.44
CA ASN A 77 4.61 -9.97 -2.83
C ASN A 77 3.75 -10.90 -3.69
N THR A 78 3.93 -12.22 -3.52
CA THR A 78 3.17 -13.23 -4.27
C THR A 78 1.70 -13.26 -3.85
N THR A 79 1.46 -13.23 -2.54
CA THR A 79 0.11 -13.22 -1.96
C THR A 79 -0.62 -11.92 -2.32
N HIS A 80 0.05 -10.78 -2.18
CA HIS A 80 -0.48 -9.46 -2.50
C HIS A 80 -0.90 -9.35 -3.96
N ARG A 81 -0.05 -9.78 -4.90
CA ARG A 81 -0.39 -9.79 -6.33
C ARG A 81 -1.64 -10.62 -6.63
N THR A 82 -1.73 -11.81 -6.02
CA THR A 82 -2.89 -12.69 -6.19
C THR A 82 -4.16 -12.07 -5.60
N TYR A 83 -4.05 -11.47 -4.42
CA TYR A 83 -5.15 -10.77 -3.75
C TYR A 83 -5.66 -9.58 -4.55
N VAL A 84 -4.77 -8.69 -5.01
CA VAL A 84 -5.15 -7.52 -5.83
C VAL A 84 -5.77 -7.96 -7.16
N LYS A 85 -5.23 -9.01 -7.80
CA LYS A 85 -5.81 -9.56 -9.03
C LYS A 85 -7.25 -10.03 -8.80
N ARG A 86 -7.51 -10.72 -7.69
CA ARG A 86 -8.86 -11.16 -7.33
C ARG A 86 -9.80 -9.97 -7.06
N MET A 87 -9.34 -9.01 -6.26
CA MET A 87 -10.11 -7.80 -5.94
C MET A 87 -10.51 -7.02 -7.20
N SER A 88 -9.58 -6.82 -8.14
CA SER A 88 -9.87 -6.11 -9.40
C SER A 88 -10.91 -6.85 -10.24
N ASN A 89 -10.88 -8.18 -10.26
CA ASN A 89 -11.88 -8.98 -10.98
C ASN A 89 -13.26 -8.86 -10.33
N GLU A 90 -13.34 -8.92 -8.99
CA GLU A 90 -14.61 -8.75 -8.26
C GLU A 90 -15.18 -7.33 -8.48
N GLN A 91 -14.35 -6.29 -8.49
CA GLN A 91 -14.77 -4.92 -8.81
C GLN A 91 -15.35 -4.80 -10.23
N LYS A 92 -14.72 -5.44 -11.23
CA LYS A 92 -15.23 -5.44 -12.62
C LYS A 92 -16.56 -6.17 -12.73
N THR A 93 -16.69 -7.33 -12.09
CA THR A 93 -17.95 -8.09 -12.06
C THR A 93 -19.06 -7.28 -11.39
N ASN A 94 -18.79 -6.64 -10.26
CA ASN A 94 -19.76 -5.80 -9.55
C ASN A 94 -20.15 -4.57 -10.38
N ALA A 95 -19.22 -3.95 -11.09
CA ALA A 95 -19.50 -2.82 -11.99
C ALA A 95 -20.34 -3.24 -13.22
N ALA A 96 -20.09 -4.42 -13.78
CA ALA A 96 -20.88 -4.97 -14.89
C ALA A 96 -22.34 -5.24 -14.49
N LEU A 97 -22.57 -5.71 -13.26
CA LEU A 97 -23.91 -5.90 -12.71
C LEU A 97 -24.62 -4.56 -12.43
N ALA A 98 -23.90 -3.55 -11.94
CA ALA A 98 -24.47 -2.22 -11.70
C ALA A 98 -24.87 -1.47 -12.98
N GLY A 99 -24.20 -1.74 -14.12
CA GLY A 99 -24.53 -1.16 -15.42
C GLY A 99 -25.77 -1.76 -16.10
N SER A 100 -26.24 -2.93 -15.65
CA SER A 100 -27.38 -3.64 -16.27
C SER A 100 -28.75 -3.19 -15.72
N GLY A 101 -28.79 -2.24 -14.77
CA GLY A 101 -30.02 -1.80 -14.07
C GLY A 101 -30.68 -0.51 -14.58
N SER A 102 -30.16 0.15 -15.61
CA SER A 102 -30.69 1.43 -16.13
C SER A 102 -31.53 1.31 -17.40
N GLY A 103 -32.11 0.12 -17.66
CA GLY A 103 -32.83 -0.21 -18.89
C GLY A 103 -34.32 -0.54 -18.72
N LEU A 104 -34.99 0.02 -17.70
CA LEU A 104 -36.45 0.03 -17.55
C LEU A 104 -36.90 1.43 -17.10
#